data_AF-A0A076NMA8-F1
#
_entry.id   AF-A0A076NMA8-F1
#
_cell.length_a   1.000
_cell.length_b   1.000
_cell.length_c   1.000
_cell.angle_alpha   90.00
_cell.angle_beta   90.00
_cell.angle_gamma   90.00
#
_symmetry.space_group_name_H-M   'P 1'
#
loop_
_entity.id
_entity.type
_entity.pdbx_description
1 polymer ?
#
loop_
_entity_poly.entity_id
_entity_poly.type
_entity_poly.pdbx_seq_one_letter_code
_entity_poly.pdbx_strand_id
1 'polypeptide(L)'
;MTTAQFADRLAEDEANREFIQNQVNLSCFVEAGAGSGKTVMLIQRLLTLIIEHGVRIDEIAAITFNEAAAAELTARLRRALIQVCDTGEYTLGNGAPRG
;
A
#
# COMPACT_ATOMS: atom_id res chain seq x y z
N MET A 1 21.28 4.36 22.41
CA MET A 1 20.10 3.72 21.79
C MET A 1 20.29 2.22 21.93
N THR A 2 19.43 1.54 22.71
CA THR A 2 19.56 0.11 23.02
C THR A 2 18.89 -0.76 21.96
N THR A 3 19.27 -2.03 21.86
CA THR A 3 18.66 -3.00 20.93
C THR A 3 17.14 -3.12 21.12
N ALA A 4 16.65 -2.98 22.36
CA ALA A 4 15.22 -2.97 22.67
C ALA A 4 14.49 -1.79 22.00
N GLN A 5 15.05 -0.57 22.08
CA GLN A 5 14.45 0.62 21.45
C GLN A 5 14.37 0.53 19.92
N PHE A 6 15.30 -0.19 19.29
CA PHE A 6 15.23 -0.44 17.84
C PHE A 6 14.13 -1.43 17.48
N ALA A 7 13.98 -2.50 18.26
CA ALA A 7 12.93 -3.49 18.04
C ALA A 7 11.53 -2.87 18.19
N ASP A 8 11.32 -2.05 19.22
CA ASP A 8 10.04 -1.36 19.45
C ASP A 8 9.65 -0.47 18.27
N ARG A 9 10.61 0.29 17.73
CA ARG A 9 10.37 1.20 16.61
C ARG A 9 10.08 0.46 15.29
N LEU A 10 10.67 -0.72 15.09
CA LEU A 10 10.37 -1.57 13.94
C LEU A 10 8.96 -2.17 14.05
N ALA A 11 8.58 -2.61 15.25
CA ALA A 11 7.22 -3.09 15.51
C ALA A 11 6.18 -1.99 15.28
N GLU A 12 6.47 -0.74 15.68
CA GLU A 12 5.62 0.41 15.44
C GLU A 12 5.51 0.76 13.94
N ASP A 13 6.61 0.73 13.18
CA ASP A 13 6.58 0.96 11.73
C ASP A 13 5.71 -0.09 11.02
N GLU A 14 5.85 -1.37 11.39
CA GLU A 14 5.04 -2.45 10.82
C GLU A 14 3.55 -2.27 11.14
N ALA A 15 3.22 -1.95 12.40
CA ALA A 15 1.85 -1.67 12.81
C ALA A 15 1.25 -0.47 12.05
N ASN A 16 2.04 0.57 11.81
CA ASN A 16 1.61 1.72 11.00
C ASN A 16 1.36 1.33 9.54
N ARG A 17 2.20 0.49 8.94
CA ARG A 17 1.99 -0.02 7.57
C ARG A 17 0.72 -0.84 7.49
N GLU A 18 0.51 -1.74 8.44
CA GLU A 18 -0.70 -2.55 8.52
C GLU A 18 -1.96 -1.67 8.67
N PHE A 19 -1.89 -0.64 9.51
CA PHE A 19 -2.97 0.34 9.65
C PHE A 19 -3.27 1.05 8.33
N ILE A 20 -2.24 1.60 7.67
CA ILE A 20 -2.39 2.31 6.40
C ILE A 20 -2.92 1.40 5.29
N GLN A 21 -2.63 0.11 5.30
CA GLN A 21 -3.10 -0.81 4.27
C GLN A 21 -4.56 -1.22 4.51
N ASN A 22 -4.92 -1.57 5.76
CA ASN A 22 -6.19 -2.25 6.04
C ASN A 22 -7.30 -1.30 6.54
N GLN A 23 -6.98 -0.18 7.16
CA GLN A 23 -7.99 0.76 7.67
C GLN A 23 -8.47 1.71 6.57
N VAL A 24 -9.13 1.15 5.55
CA VAL A 24 -9.47 1.87 4.32
C VAL A 24 -10.55 2.95 4.49
N ASN A 25 -11.38 2.82 5.52
CA ASN A 25 -12.47 3.75 5.84
C ASN A 25 -12.03 4.97 6.66
N LEU A 26 -10.76 5.00 7.10
CA LEU A 26 -10.20 6.10 7.88
C LEU A 26 -9.30 6.97 7.02
N SER A 27 -9.36 8.27 7.23
CA SER A 27 -8.37 9.20 6.68
C SER A 27 -7.06 9.05 7.44
N CYS A 28 -5.95 8.92 6.72
CA CYS A 28 -4.62 8.82 7.30
C CYS A 28 -3.70 9.90 6.72
N PHE A 29 -2.90 10.51 7.58
CA PHE A 29 -1.78 11.35 7.17
C PHE A 29 -0.49 10.56 7.36
N VAL A 30 0.27 10.40 6.29
CA VAL A 30 1.47 9.55 6.29
C VAL A 30 2.70 10.41 6.05
N GLU A 31 3.42 10.69 7.13
CA GLU A 31 4.76 11.23 7.05
C GLU A 31 5.75 10.09 6.78
N ALA A 32 6.54 10.21 5.72
CA ALA A 32 7.63 9.28 5.48
C ALA A 32 8.71 9.95 4.64
N GLY A 33 9.96 9.53 4.84
CA GLY A 33 11.11 10.06 4.12
C GLY A 33 11.16 9.61 2.67
N ALA A 34 12.10 10.19 1.90
CA ALA A 34 12.42 9.68 0.57
C ALA A 34 12.84 8.20 0.65
N GLY A 35 12.36 7.39 -0.30
CA GLY A 35 12.71 5.97 -0.37
C GLY A 35 12.00 5.04 0.63
N SER A 36 11.10 5.53 1.49
CA SER A 36 10.38 4.72 2.49
C SER A 36 9.26 3.83 1.93
N GLY A 37 9.07 3.82 0.61
CA GLY A 37 8.06 3.01 -0.05
C GLY A 37 6.63 3.58 -0.04
N LYS A 38 6.44 4.91 0.13
CA LYS A 38 5.09 5.54 0.10
C LYS A 38 4.23 5.10 -1.10
N THR A 39 4.81 5.10 -2.30
CA THR A 39 4.11 4.68 -3.51
C THR A 39 3.70 3.20 -3.45
N VAL A 40 4.55 2.34 -2.87
CA VAL A 40 4.24 0.92 -2.67
C VAL A 40 3.09 0.75 -1.68
N MET A 41 3.09 1.50 -0.58
CA MET A 41 1.99 1.48 0.40
C MET A 41 0.67 1.97 -0.22
N LEU A 42 0.72 3.02 -1.05
CA LEU A 42 -0.46 3.51 -1.75
C LEU A 42 -1.06 2.43 -2.67
N ILE A 43 -0.23 1.73 -3.44
CA ILE A 43 -0.68 0.62 -4.30
C ILE A 43 -1.31 -0.50 -3.48
N GLN A 44 -0.68 -0.87 -2.37
CA GLN A 44 -1.19 -1.90 -1.48
C GLN A 44 -2.57 -1.53 -0.91
N ARG A 45 -2.76 -0.29 -0.47
CA ARG A 45 -4.07 0.21 -0.02
C ARG A 45 -5.11 0.22 -1.16
N LEU A 46 -4.71 0.54 -2.39
CA LEU A 46 -5.58 0.46 -3.57
C LEU A 46 -6.01 -0.99 -3.87
N LEU A 47 -5.10 -1.95 -3.76
CA LEU A 47 -5.42 -3.38 -3.92
C LEU A 47 -6.43 -3.84 -2.86
N THR A 48 -6.24 -3.46 -1.59
CA THR A 48 -7.20 -3.75 -0.52
C THR A 48 -8.59 -3.18 -0.85
N LEU A 49 -8.69 -1.92 -1.28
CA LEU A 49 -9.96 -1.31 -1.69
C LEU A 49 -10.63 -2.07 -2.84
N ILE A 50 -9.87 -2.44 -3.88
CA ILE A 50 -10.42 -3.05 -5.09
C ILE A 50 -10.79 -4.52 -4.85
N ILE A 51 -9.90 -5.30 -4.24
CA ILE A 51 -10.01 -6.75 -4.13
C ILE A 51 -10.83 -7.15 -2.89
N GLU A 52 -10.51 -6.60 -1.73
CA GLU A 52 -11.14 -7.01 -0.45
C GLU A 52 -12.48 -6.29 -0.24
N HIS A 53 -12.57 -5.03 -0.64
CA HIS A 53 -13.79 -4.22 -0.46
C HIS A 53 -14.64 -4.07 -1.72
N GLY A 54 -14.19 -4.60 -2.87
CA GLY A 54 -14.95 -4.55 -4.11
C GLY A 54 -15.19 -3.15 -4.68
N VAL A 55 -14.39 -2.16 -4.26
CA VAL A 55 -14.52 -0.78 -4.75
C VAL A 55 -14.10 -0.74 -6.21
N ARG A 56 -14.94 -0.17 -7.07
CA ARG A 56 -14.62 -0.10 -8.49
C ARG A 56 -13.50 0.90 -8.72
N ILE A 57 -12.62 0.61 -9.67
CA ILE A 57 -11.47 1.48 -9.98
C ILE A 57 -11.92 2.90 -10.38
N ASP A 58 -13.05 3.03 -11.06
CA ASP A 58 -13.62 4.31 -11.48
C ASP A 58 -14.24 5.13 -10.34
N GLU A 59 -14.34 4.56 -9.13
CA GLU A 59 -14.75 5.25 -7.91
C GLU A 59 -13.55 5.75 -7.07
N ILE A 60 -12.32 5.52 -7.53
CA ILE A 60 -11.10 5.89 -6.80
C ILE A 60 -10.35 7.02 -7.52
N ALA A 61 -10.16 8.12 -6.80
CA ALA A 61 -9.29 9.23 -7.23
C ALA A 61 -7.93 9.16 -6.54
N ALA A 62 -6.87 8.88 -7.30
CA ALA A 62 -5.47 8.98 -6.84
C ALA A 62 -4.81 10.22 -7.44
N ILE A 63 -4.37 11.14 -6.59
CA ILE A 63 -3.82 12.44 -7.00
C ILE A 63 -2.31 12.46 -6.71
N THR A 64 -1.51 12.84 -7.71
CA THR A 64 -0.05 12.96 -7.60
C THR A 64 0.40 14.37 -7.98
N PHE A 65 1.64 14.73 -7.63
CA PHE A 65 2.19 16.07 -7.89
C PHE A 65 2.39 16.36 -9.40
N ASN A 66 2.70 15.34 -10.20
CA ASN A 66 2.91 15.48 -11.63
C ASN A 66 2.37 14.26 -12.40
N GLU A 67 2.29 14.40 -13.72
CA GLU A 67 1.80 13.38 -14.64
C GLU A 67 2.69 12.13 -14.68
N ALA A 68 4.01 12.30 -14.54
CA ALA A 68 4.96 11.18 -14.54
C ALA A 68 4.71 10.24 -13.33
N ALA A 69 4.47 10.81 -12.14
CA ALA A 69 4.13 10.06 -10.95
C ALA A 69 2.74 9.40 -11.05
N ALA A 70 1.77 10.07 -11.69
CA ALA A 70 0.46 9.48 -11.95
C ALA A 70 0.60 8.24 -12.86
N ALA A 71 1.30 8.40 -13.99
CA ALA A 71 1.54 7.32 -14.94
C ALA A 71 2.29 6.14 -14.31
N GLU A 72 3.29 6.43 -13.46
CA GLU A 72 4.02 5.41 -12.72
C GLU A 72 3.08 4.65 -11.76
N LEU A 73 2.26 5.35 -10.99
CA LEU A 73 1.30 4.74 -10.08
C LEU A 73 0.33 3.82 -10.82
N THR A 74 -0.27 4.30 -11.92
CA THR A 74 -1.17 3.51 -12.76
C THR A 74 -0.48 2.27 -13.33
N ALA A 75 0.76 2.42 -13.83
CA ALA A 75 1.52 1.30 -14.39
C ALA A 75 1.87 0.24 -13.34
N ARG A 76 2.18 0.66 -12.10
CA ARG A 76 2.44 -0.26 -11.00
C ARG A 76 1.16 -0.97 -10.54
N LEU A 77 0.05 -0.24 -10.37
CA LEU A 77 -1.25 -0.84 -10.01
C LEU A 77 -1.69 -1.87 -11.05
N ARG A 78 -1.60 -1.52 -12.34
CA ARG A 78 -1.95 -2.45 -13.44
C ARG A 78 -1.13 -3.74 -13.37
N ARG A 79 0.19 -3.64 -13.17
CA ARG A 79 1.06 -4.82 -13.03
C ARG A 79 0.67 -5.69 -11.85
N ALA A 80 0.37 -5.08 -10.70
CA ALA A 80 -0.07 -5.80 -9.52
C ALA A 80 -1.41 -6.54 -9.75
N LEU A 81 -2.38 -5.89 -10.39
CA LEU A 81 -3.66 -6.52 -10.73
C LEU A 81 -3.50 -7.68 -11.73
N ILE A 82 -2.64 -7.54 -12.74
CA ILE A 82 -2.33 -8.64 -13.66
C ILE A 82 -1.73 -9.82 -12.89
N GLN A 83 -0.76 -9.56 -12.00
CA GLN A 83 -0.18 -10.61 -11.17
C GLN A 83 -1.26 -11.34 -10.35
N VAL A 84 -2.18 -10.60 -9.72
CA VAL A 84 -3.31 -11.20 -8.98
C VAL A 84 -4.19 -12.05 -9.88
N CYS A 85 -4.51 -11.58 -11.09
CA CYS A 85 -5.29 -12.37 -12.03
C CYS A 85 -4.56 -13.67 -12.44
N ASP A 86 -3.24 -13.63 -12.57
CA ASP A 86 -2.43 -14.76 -13.00
C ASP A 86 -2.19 -15.79 -11.88
N THR A 87 -1.98 -15.34 -10.63
CA THR A 87 -1.61 -16.20 -9.50
C THR A 87 -2.78 -16.50 -8.55
N GLY A 88 -3.81 -15.66 -8.56
CA GLY A 88 -4.86 -15.64 -7.54
C GLY A 88 -4.43 -14.98 -6.23
N GLU A 89 -3.18 -14.49 -6.12
CA GLU A 89 -2.60 -14.05 -4.84
C GLU A 89 -1.91 -12.67 -4.94
N TYR A 90 -1.95 -11.87 -3.87
CA TYR A 90 -1.13 -10.66 -3.65
C TYR A 90 -0.61 -10.57 -2.22
N THR A 91 0.42 -9.76 -2.01
CA THR A 91 1.00 -9.54 -0.68
C THR A 91 0.95 -8.07 -0.29
N LEU A 92 0.59 -7.80 0.96
CA LEU A 92 0.74 -6.49 1.58
C LEU A 92 1.96 -6.49 2.50
N GLY A 93 2.80 -5.45 2.42
CA GLY A 93 4.07 -5.38 3.14
C GLY A 93 4.92 -6.65 3.02
N ASN A 94 5.39 -7.16 4.17
CA ASN A 94 6.08 -8.45 4.31
C ASN A 94 5.12 -9.55 4.80
N GLY A 95 3.80 -9.35 4.68
CA GLY A 95 2.79 -10.27 5.16
C GLY A 95 2.69 -11.56 4.33
N ALA A 96 1.83 -12.47 4.78
CA ALA A 96 1.49 -13.65 4.00
C ALA A 96 0.76 -13.24 2.69
N PRO A 97 0.89 -14.04 1.61
CA PRO A 97 0.03 -13.87 0.43
C PRO A 97 -1.45 -13.97 0.82
N ARG A 98 -2.26 -13.14 0.16
CA ARG A 98 -3.70 -12.98 0.28
C ARG A 98 -4.32 -13.35 -1.06
N GLY A 99 -5.37 -14.17 -1.08
CA GLY A 99 -5.94 -14.71 -2.32
C GLY A 99 -6.86 -15.87 -2.04
#